data_AF-A0A7X8KEM9-F1
#
_entry.id   AF-A0A7X8KEM9-F1
#
_cell.length_a   1.000
_cell.length_b   1.000
_cell.length_c   1.000
_cell.angle_alpha   90.00
_cell.angle_beta   90.00
_cell.angle_gamma   90.00
#
_symmetry.space_group_name_H-M   'P 1'
#
loop_
_entity.id
_entity.type
_entity.pdbx_description
1 polymer ?
#
loop_
_entity_poly.entity_id
_entity_poly.type
_entity_poly.pdbx_seq_one_letter_code
_entity_poly.pdbx_strand_id
1 'polypeptide(L)'
;MKIKPVKRAKTPNYPVLEYYINNPELLSKSIPESWIKNKYVATSLATFILLGTAKSNLFANQARIEISENYSSDSEDKIKNEIKDSVKIAPIFVHGDGLGGTGCIVVSPPVFISENEARLIIFNALEEKGIKFNTEDCPEIKFKSAPIANDCYYGSADTDVPDAEVELKMDGYNKELNLAVQYVSVGDFSKFKSNEFCFSSGRTINTKDAADIIREELIKDGKTNAVVFYDPIASINFEGDWETYYKGSNWEKYREKAVEESKKLLLAQVEDFLKWLKKEKILKKRKIIKK
;
A
#
# COMPACT_ATOMS: atom_id res chain seq x y z
N MET A 1 -46.14 -3.95 -20.21
CA MET A 1 -45.14 -3.39 -21.14
C MET A 1 -44.31 -4.55 -21.70
N LYS A 2 -44.31 -4.79 -23.01
CA LYS A 2 -43.57 -5.92 -23.63
C LYS A 2 -42.16 -5.45 -24.01
N ILE A 3 -41.16 -5.86 -23.24
CA ILE A 3 -39.74 -5.58 -23.51
C ILE A 3 -39.32 -6.37 -24.77
N LYS A 4 -38.77 -5.69 -25.78
CA LYS A 4 -38.20 -6.30 -26.98
C LYS A 4 -36.72 -5.94 -27.10
N PRO A 5 -35.85 -6.85 -27.50
CA PRO A 5 -34.42 -6.59 -27.65
C PRO A 5 -34.15 -5.60 -28.79
N VAL A 6 -33.24 -4.65 -28.54
CA VAL A 6 -32.76 -3.69 -29.54
C VAL A 6 -31.90 -4.45 -30.54
N LYS A 7 -32.40 -4.61 -31.78
CA LYS A 7 -31.79 -5.49 -32.80
C LYS A 7 -30.49 -4.97 -33.41
N ARG A 8 -30.12 -3.71 -33.16
CA ARG A 8 -28.87 -3.09 -33.62
C ARG A 8 -28.41 -2.04 -32.64
N ALA A 9 -27.39 -2.35 -31.84
CA ALA A 9 -26.54 -1.33 -31.25
C ALA A 9 -25.50 -0.95 -32.31
N LYS A 10 -25.32 0.36 -32.57
CA LYS A 10 -24.25 0.83 -33.45
C LYS A 10 -22.93 0.56 -32.72
N THR A 11 -21.99 -0.12 -33.37
CA THR A 11 -20.67 -0.37 -32.79
C THR A 11 -20.05 0.98 -32.43
N PRO A 12 -19.70 1.25 -31.17
CA PRO A 12 -19.01 2.48 -30.82
C PRO A 12 -17.65 2.49 -31.52
N ASN A 13 -17.43 3.47 -32.40
CA ASN A 13 -16.12 3.70 -32.99
C ASN A 13 -15.38 4.68 -32.10
N TYR A 14 -14.23 4.25 -31.61
CA TYR A 14 -13.29 5.17 -30.99
C TYR A 14 -12.68 6.07 -32.07
N PRO A 15 -12.40 7.34 -31.76
CA PRO A 15 -11.65 8.21 -32.64
C PRO A 15 -10.30 7.57 -33.02
N VAL A 16 -10.00 7.52 -34.31
CA VAL A 16 -8.72 7.02 -34.82
C VAL A 16 -7.70 8.17 -34.93
N LEU A 17 -6.42 7.87 -34.77
CA LEU A 17 -5.35 8.89 -34.75
C LEU A 17 -5.37 9.77 -36.02
N GLU A 18 -5.59 9.17 -37.19
CA GLU A 18 -5.69 9.86 -38.48
C GLU A 18 -6.79 10.92 -38.51
N TYR A 19 -7.90 10.68 -37.79
CA TYR A 19 -8.99 11.63 -37.68
C TYR A 19 -8.55 12.91 -36.96
N TYR A 20 -7.70 12.81 -35.94
CA TYR A 20 -7.18 13.99 -35.23
C TYR A 20 -6.06 14.71 -36.00
N ILE A 21 -5.23 13.96 -36.75
CA ILE A 21 -4.21 14.57 -37.62
C ILE A 21 -4.88 15.46 -38.68
N ASN A 22 -5.99 15.00 -39.24
CA ASN A 22 -6.73 15.74 -40.27
C ASN A 22 -7.66 16.84 -39.71
N ASN A 23 -7.88 16.89 -38.39
CA ASN A 23 -8.76 17.87 -37.73
C ASN A 23 -8.09 18.41 -36.45
N PRO A 24 -6.97 19.16 -36.56
CA PRO A 24 -6.18 19.62 -35.42
C PRO A 24 -6.98 20.54 -34.47
N GLU A 25 -8.02 21.21 -34.96
CA GLU A 25 -8.91 22.05 -34.16
C GLU A 25 -9.74 21.27 -33.14
N LEU A 26 -9.93 19.95 -33.31
CA LEU A 26 -10.71 19.14 -32.37
C LEU A 26 -10.05 19.08 -30.99
N LEU A 27 -8.72 19.04 -30.93
CA LEU A 27 -8.01 19.09 -29.65
C LEU A 27 -8.29 20.41 -28.94
N SER A 28 -8.19 21.54 -29.65
CA SER A 28 -8.48 22.86 -29.07
C SER A 28 -9.93 23.02 -28.61
N LYS A 29 -10.89 22.39 -29.30
CA LYS A 29 -12.32 22.43 -28.96
C LYS A 29 -12.72 21.47 -27.84
N SER A 30 -11.91 20.46 -27.57
CA SER A 30 -12.23 19.40 -26.59
C SER A 30 -11.58 19.64 -25.23
N ILE A 31 -10.82 20.73 -25.05
CA ILE A 31 -10.23 21.10 -23.76
C ILE A 31 -11.34 21.70 -22.88
N PRO A 32 -11.62 21.13 -21.68
CA PRO A 32 -12.57 21.70 -20.75
C PRO A 32 -12.18 23.15 -20.36
N GLU A 33 -13.15 24.07 -20.36
CA GLU A 33 -12.88 25.47 -19.99
C GLU A 33 -12.24 25.63 -18.61
N SER A 34 -12.56 24.73 -17.67
CA SER A 34 -11.98 24.71 -16.33
C SER A 34 -10.46 24.50 -16.34
N TRP A 35 -9.94 23.79 -17.33
CA TRP A 35 -8.51 23.53 -17.47
C TRP A 35 -7.76 24.73 -18.03
N ILE A 36 -8.39 25.49 -18.94
CA ILE A 36 -7.83 26.72 -19.51
C ILE A 36 -7.82 27.85 -18.47
N LYS A 37 -8.88 27.95 -17.66
CA LYS A 37 -9.01 29.00 -16.63
C LYS A 37 -8.04 28.79 -15.46
N ASN A 38 -7.69 27.54 -15.14
CA ASN A 38 -6.73 27.24 -14.10
C ASN A 38 -5.30 27.38 -14.64
N LYS A 39 -4.63 28.47 -14.26
CA LYS A 39 -3.26 28.77 -14.68
C LYS A 39 -2.31 27.59 -14.50
N TYR A 40 -2.42 26.83 -13.41
CA TYR A 40 -1.55 25.69 -13.10
C TYR A 40 -1.79 24.48 -13.99
N VAL A 41 -3.04 24.21 -14.35
CA VAL A 41 -3.40 23.10 -15.25
C VAL A 41 -2.98 23.45 -16.67
N ALA A 42 -3.22 24.69 -17.09
CA ALA A 42 -2.78 25.17 -18.39
C ALA A 42 -1.26 25.14 -18.55
N THR A 43 -0.48 25.60 -17.56
CA THR A 43 1.00 25.49 -17.63
C THR A 43 1.47 24.05 -17.60
N SER A 44 0.91 23.20 -16.75
CA SER A 44 1.29 21.78 -16.66
C SER A 44 1.01 21.03 -17.96
N LEU A 45 -0.14 21.29 -18.60
CA LEU A 45 -0.50 20.68 -19.87
C LEU A 45 0.38 21.20 -21.01
N ALA A 46 0.62 22.52 -21.07
CA ALA A 46 1.50 23.11 -22.06
C ALA A 46 2.95 22.61 -21.92
N THR A 47 3.46 22.49 -20.69
CA THR A 47 4.78 21.91 -20.43
C THR A 47 4.83 20.44 -20.81
N PHE A 48 3.79 19.65 -20.51
CA PHE A 48 3.71 18.26 -20.93
C PHE A 48 3.75 18.09 -22.46
N ILE A 49 3.01 18.94 -23.19
CA ILE A 49 2.98 18.93 -24.66
C ILE A 49 4.31 19.41 -25.27
N LEU A 50 4.88 20.49 -24.74
CA LEU A 50 6.10 21.10 -25.28
C LEU A 50 7.37 20.29 -24.95
N LEU A 51 7.41 19.67 -23.77
CA LEU A 51 8.57 18.88 -23.36
C LEU A 51 8.50 17.45 -23.91
N GLY A 52 7.30 16.96 -24.23
CA GLY A 52 7.10 15.63 -24.79
C GLY A 52 7.67 14.51 -23.91
N THR A 53 7.38 13.26 -24.24
CA THR A 53 8.00 12.11 -23.58
C THR A 53 9.42 11.87 -24.13
N ALA A 54 10.27 12.90 -24.10
CA ALA A 54 11.70 12.67 -24.13
C ALA A 54 12.08 12.03 -22.79
N LYS A 55 12.70 10.84 -22.83
CA LYS A 55 13.36 10.26 -21.66
C LYS A 55 14.35 11.28 -21.09
N SER A 56 13.95 12.03 -20.07
CA SER A 56 14.86 12.83 -19.26
C SER A 56 14.52 12.63 -17.80
N ASN A 57 15.26 11.72 -17.16
CA ASN A 57 15.61 11.86 -15.75
C ASN A 57 16.36 13.19 -15.63
N LEU A 58 15.70 14.29 -15.30
CA LEU A 58 16.33 15.50 -14.75
C LEU A 58 15.24 16.53 -14.38
N PHE A 59 15.39 17.06 -13.17
CA PHE A 59 14.62 18.17 -12.54
C PHE A 59 13.35 17.82 -11.76
N ALA A 60 13.49 16.96 -10.76
CA ALA A 60 12.77 17.09 -9.49
C ALA A 60 13.78 17.45 -8.38
N ASN A 61 14.40 18.62 -8.48
CA ASN A 61 15.21 19.21 -7.41
C ASN A 61 15.41 20.71 -7.68
N GLN A 62 14.33 21.49 -7.56
CA GLN A 62 14.40 22.91 -7.19
C GLN A 62 13.00 23.46 -6.91
N ALA A 63 12.50 23.12 -5.72
CA ALA A 63 11.62 23.99 -4.96
C ALA A 63 12.16 23.97 -3.52
N ARG A 64 13.19 24.78 -3.27
CA ARG A 64 13.61 25.11 -1.90
C ARG A 64 12.56 26.06 -1.35
N ILE A 65 11.78 25.59 -0.39
CA ILE A 65 11.04 26.46 0.52
C ILE A 65 12.07 26.89 1.57
N GLU A 66 12.44 28.16 1.56
CA GLU A 66 13.24 28.78 2.63
C GLU A 66 12.37 28.90 3.87
N ILE A 67 12.67 28.09 4.89
CA ILE A 67 12.16 28.29 6.25
C ILE A 67 13.21 29.15 6.96
N SER A 68 12.83 30.36 7.35
CA SER A 68 13.67 31.29 8.09
C SER A 68 14.01 30.71 9.47
N GLU A 69 15.29 30.45 9.70
CA GLU A 69 15.85 30.17 11.01
C GLU A 69 15.85 31.47 11.83
N ASN A 70 14.99 31.55 12.84
CA ASN A 70 15.20 32.45 13.97
C ASN A 70 15.55 31.60 15.19
N TYR A 71 16.85 31.49 15.41
CA TYR A 71 17.44 31.09 16.69
C TYR A 71 17.10 32.14 17.75
N SER A 72 16.39 31.72 18.79
CA SER A 72 16.54 32.32 20.12
C SER A 72 17.12 31.25 21.03
N SER A 73 18.44 31.34 21.23
CA SER A 73 19.13 30.75 22.36
C SER A 73 18.63 31.43 23.63
N ASP A 74 17.97 30.66 24.51
CA ASP A 74 18.03 30.84 25.97
C ASP A 74 17.14 29.79 26.63
N SER A 75 17.76 28.68 27.05
CA SER A 75 17.45 27.91 28.28
C SER A 75 18.19 26.57 28.29
N GLU A 76 19.52 26.65 28.30
CA GLU A 76 20.33 25.62 28.95
C GLU A 76 20.14 25.77 30.47
N ASP A 77 19.06 25.20 31.02
CA ASP A 77 19.07 24.52 32.31
C ASP A 77 17.65 24.18 32.77
N LYS A 78 17.50 22.95 33.25
CA LYS A 78 16.28 22.24 33.69
C LYS A 78 15.54 21.53 32.57
N ILE A 79 15.92 20.28 32.35
CA ILE A 79 15.08 19.11 32.68
C ILE A 79 15.99 17.87 32.61
N LYS A 80 16.56 17.50 33.77
CA LYS A 80 16.90 16.10 34.06
C LYS A 80 15.59 15.42 34.44
N ASN A 81 14.77 15.02 33.47
CA ASN A 81 13.69 14.06 33.68
C ASN A 81 13.82 12.98 32.60
N GLU A 82 13.99 11.74 33.07
CA GLU A 82 13.69 10.46 32.43
C GLU A 82 13.79 10.41 30.89
N ILE A 83 14.77 9.67 30.39
CA ILE A 83 14.78 9.20 28.99
C ILE A 83 13.53 8.32 28.79
N LYS A 84 12.40 8.95 28.45
CA LYS A 84 11.32 8.28 27.71
C LYS A 84 11.94 7.95 26.36
N ASP A 85 12.39 6.70 26.20
CA ASP A 85 12.77 6.21 24.88
C ASP A 85 11.60 6.52 23.93
N SER A 86 11.82 7.39 22.95
CA SER A 86 10.81 7.75 21.97
C SER A 86 10.36 6.48 21.26
N VAL A 87 9.05 6.18 21.28
CA VAL A 87 8.49 5.05 20.54
C VAL A 87 8.85 5.18 19.06
N LYS A 88 9.41 4.11 18.49
CA LYS A 88 9.89 4.05 17.11
C LYS A 88 9.00 3.13 16.28
N ILE A 89 8.33 3.72 15.30
CA ILE A 89 7.56 2.99 14.30
C ILE A 89 8.39 2.91 13.02
N ALA A 90 8.67 1.70 12.55
CA ALA A 90 9.43 1.47 11.34
C ALA A 90 8.70 2.04 10.11
N PRO A 91 9.43 2.53 9.09
CA PRO A 91 8.82 2.84 7.78
C PRO A 91 8.29 1.55 7.13
N ILE A 92 7.36 1.68 6.19
CA ILE A 92 7.01 0.57 5.30
C ILE A 92 8.19 0.29 4.37
N PHE A 93 8.65 -0.95 4.36
CA PHE A 93 9.71 -1.41 3.45
C PHE A 93 9.05 -1.95 2.19
N VAL A 94 9.10 -1.18 1.11
CA VAL A 94 8.32 -1.45 -0.11
C VAL A 94 9.00 -2.52 -0.96
N HIS A 95 8.43 -3.72 -0.98
CA HIS A 95 8.78 -4.81 -1.89
C HIS A 95 7.50 -5.47 -2.39
N GLY A 96 7.26 -5.39 -3.70
CA GLY A 96 5.97 -5.74 -4.32
C GLY A 96 4.90 -4.66 -4.16
N ASP A 97 3.88 -4.71 -5.01
CA ASP A 97 2.84 -3.68 -5.07
C ASP A 97 1.78 -3.84 -3.98
N GLY A 98 1.61 -5.06 -3.44
CA GLY A 98 0.54 -5.39 -2.50
C GLY A 98 -0.86 -5.24 -3.11
N LEU A 99 -0.95 -5.22 -4.44
CA LEU A 99 -2.18 -5.01 -5.20
C LEU A 99 -2.64 -6.32 -5.84
N GLY A 100 -3.91 -6.66 -5.66
CA GLY A 100 -4.53 -7.83 -6.25
C GLY A 100 -5.97 -7.56 -6.70
N GLY A 101 -6.45 -8.33 -7.67
CA GLY A 101 -7.83 -8.28 -8.13
C GLY A 101 -8.43 -9.68 -8.26
N THR A 102 -9.63 -9.92 -7.75
CA THR A 102 -10.37 -11.18 -7.95
C THR A 102 -11.69 -10.91 -8.66
N GLY A 103 -12.27 -11.87 -9.41
CA GLY A 103 -13.62 -11.71 -10.00
C GLY A 103 -13.80 -12.06 -11.48
N CYS A 104 -14.93 -11.59 -12.05
CA CYS A 104 -15.57 -12.10 -13.27
C CYS A 104 -14.68 -12.34 -14.49
N ILE A 105 -13.63 -11.55 -14.70
CA ILE A 105 -12.60 -11.80 -15.70
C ILE A 105 -11.28 -11.31 -15.12
N VAL A 106 -10.60 -12.16 -14.34
CA VAL A 106 -9.25 -11.87 -13.88
C VAL A 106 -8.26 -12.69 -14.66
N VAL A 107 -7.44 -11.98 -15.43
CA VAL A 107 -6.38 -12.56 -16.28
C VAL A 107 -5.24 -13.16 -15.44
N SER A 108 -4.96 -12.56 -14.28
CA SER A 108 -3.90 -12.98 -13.35
C SER A 108 -4.41 -12.87 -11.91
N PRO A 109 -5.14 -13.87 -11.38
CA PRO A 109 -5.59 -13.82 -10.00
C PRO A 109 -4.40 -13.74 -9.05
N PRO A 110 -4.51 -12.92 -7.98
CA PRO A 110 -3.45 -12.73 -7.03
C PRO A 110 -3.13 -14.01 -6.29
N VAL A 111 -1.86 -14.15 -5.92
CA VAL A 111 -1.39 -15.17 -5.00
C VAL A 111 -1.16 -14.54 -3.64
N PHE A 112 -1.57 -15.26 -2.59
CA PHE A 112 -1.47 -14.79 -1.22
C PHE A 112 -0.55 -15.70 -0.43
N ILE A 113 0.20 -15.11 0.50
CA ILE A 113 0.92 -15.87 1.52
C ILE A 113 -0.03 -16.00 2.71
N SER A 114 -0.18 -17.22 3.25
CA SER A 114 -0.97 -17.38 4.47
C SER A 114 -0.30 -16.67 5.65
N GLU A 115 -1.08 -16.17 6.61
CA GLU A 115 -0.54 -15.51 7.81
C GLU A 115 0.45 -16.41 8.57
N ASN A 116 0.19 -17.72 8.62
CA ASN A 116 1.09 -18.67 9.25
C ASN A 116 2.44 -18.79 8.52
N GLU A 117 2.43 -18.83 7.17
CA GLU A 117 3.67 -18.84 6.39
C GLU A 117 4.42 -17.51 6.51
N ALA A 118 3.72 -16.38 6.44
CA ALA A 118 4.31 -15.07 6.63
C ALA A 118 4.96 -14.94 8.01
N ARG A 119 4.25 -15.40 9.06
CA ARG A 119 4.77 -15.43 10.43
C ARG A 119 6.05 -16.26 10.53
N LEU A 120 6.10 -17.44 9.90
CA LEU A 120 7.31 -18.26 9.88
C LEU A 120 8.47 -17.54 9.20
N ILE A 121 8.25 -16.90 8.04
CA ILE A 121 9.29 -16.14 7.33
C ILE A 121 9.83 -15.01 8.22
N ILE A 122 8.92 -14.21 8.79
CA ILE A 122 9.28 -13.04 9.60
C ILE A 122 9.96 -13.46 10.90
N PHE A 123 9.39 -14.41 11.64
CA PHE A 123 9.87 -14.78 12.97
C PHE A 123 11.18 -15.57 12.89
N ASN A 124 11.35 -16.47 11.92
CA ASN A 124 12.62 -17.19 11.76
C ASN A 124 13.76 -16.21 11.45
N ALA A 125 13.54 -15.27 10.52
CA ALA A 125 14.54 -14.26 10.17
C ALA A 125 14.90 -13.33 11.35
N LEU A 126 13.93 -13.01 12.21
CA LEU A 126 14.16 -12.21 13.42
C LEU A 126 14.84 -13.03 14.54
N GLU A 127 14.47 -14.29 14.69
CA GLU A 127 15.05 -15.20 15.69
C GLU A 127 16.54 -15.49 15.40
N GLU A 128 16.93 -15.59 14.12
CA GLU A 128 18.35 -15.66 13.71
C GLU A 128 19.18 -14.46 14.21
N LYS A 129 18.54 -13.33 14.49
CA LYS A 129 19.18 -12.13 15.08
C LYS A 129 18.99 -12.05 16.60
N GLY A 130 18.47 -13.12 17.21
CA GLY A 130 18.22 -13.22 18.65
C GLY A 130 16.96 -12.49 19.12
N ILE A 131 16.05 -12.13 18.21
CA ILE A 131 14.81 -11.42 18.54
C ILE A 131 13.65 -12.42 18.48
N LYS A 132 13.15 -12.83 19.65
CA LYS A 132 12.02 -13.77 19.75
C LYS A 132 10.72 -13.03 20.01
N PHE A 133 9.64 -13.49 19.39
CA PHE A 133 8.30 -12.91 19.56
C PHE A 133 7.37 -13.92 20.24
N ASN A 134 6.45 -13.42 21.04
CA ASN A 134 5.33 -14.16 21.61
C ASN A 134 4.04 -13.78 20.85
N THR A 135 3.12 -14.72 20.68
CA THR A 135 1.85 -14.53 19.94
C THR A 135 0.60 -14.48 20.84
N GLU A 136 0.73 -14.77 22.13
CA GLU A 136 -0.38 -14.87 23.08
C GLU A 136 -0.78 -13.48 23.63
N ASP A 137 0.20 -12.73 24.12
CA ASP A 137 0.02 -11.44 24.79
C ASP A 137 0.50 -10.29 23.89
N CYS A 138 -0.20 -10.10 22.77
CA CYS A 138 0.11 -9.07 21.79
C CYS A 138 -0.75 -7.83 21.99
N PRO A 139 -0.21 -6.62 21.75
CA PRO A 139 -0.97 -5.39 21.79
C PRO A 139 -2.10 -5.40 20.77
N GLU A 140 -3.18 -4.71 21.10
CA GLU A 140 -4.33 -4.50 20.22
C GLU A 140 -4.48 -3.01 19.91
N ILE A 141 -4.88 -2.70 18.68
CA ILE A 141 -5.19 -1.35 18.21
C ILE A 141 -6.61 -1.32 17.65
N LYS A 142 -7.35 -0.27 17.99
CA LYS A 142 -8.69 0.00 17.48
C LYS A 142 -8.76 1.42 16.94
N PHE A 143 -9.25 1.59 15.72
CA PHE A 143 -9.34 2.89 15.07
C PHE A 143 -10.45 2.91 14.03
N LYS A 144 -10.80 4.12 13.58
CA LYS A 144 -11.70 4.33 12.44
C LYS A 144 -10.89 4.69 11.21
N SER A 145 -11.28 4.14 10.07
CA SER A 145 -10.62 4.39 8.79
C SER A 145 -11.66 4.58 7.68
N ALA A 146 -11.26 5.29 6.62
CA ALA A 146 -11.99 5.23 5.36
C ALA A 146 -12.14 3.75 4.92
N PRO A 147 -13.29 3.36 4.36
CA PRO A 147 -13.63 1.97 4.07
C PRO A 147 -13.00 1.49 2.75
N ILE A 148 -11.67 1.36 2.73
CA ILE A 148 -10.88 1.03 1.53
C ILE A 148 -11.14 -0.38 0.97
N ALA A 149 -11.83 -1.25 1.72
CA ALA A 149 -12.16 -2.62 1.31
C ALA A 149 -13.64 -2.80 0.87
N ASN A 150 -14.41 -1.72 0.76
CA ASN A 150 -15.78 -1.79 0.25
C ASN A 150 -15.82 -1.78 -1.29
N ASP A 151 -15.85 -2.97 -1.90
CA ASP A 151 -15.85 -3.11 -3.37
C ASP A 151 -17.16 -2.64 -4.06
N CYS A 152 -18.27 -2.52 -3.33
CA CYS A 152 -19.58 -2.16 -3.87
C CYS A 152 -19.75 -0.67 -4.19
N TYR A 153 -18.87 0.20 -3.66
CA TYR A 153 -18.89 1.65 -3.92
C TYR A 153 -17.88 2.07 -5.01
N TYR A 154 -17.24 1.11 -5.68
CA TYR A 154 -16.27 1.42 -6.73
C TYR A 154 -16.94 2.19 -7.88
N GLY A 155 -16.57 3.46 -8.03
CA GLY A 155 -17.14 4.37 -9.04
C GLY A 155 -18.48 5.00 -8.65
N SER A 156 -18.98 4.81 -7.41
CA SER A 156 -20.11 5.60 -6.91
C SER A 156 -19.63 6.99 -6.49
N ALA A 157 -20.44 8.02 -6.76
CA ALA A 157 -20.24 9.36 -6.20
C ALA A 157 -20.80 9.46 -4.76
N ASP A 158 -21.01 8.32 -4.11
CA ASP A 158 -21.63 8.25 -2.80
C ASP A 158 -20.61 8.69 -1.75
N THR A 159 -20.82 9.88 -1.20
CA THR A 159 -19.91 10.48 -0.21
C THR A 159 -20.29 10.11 1.22
N ASP A 160 -21.39 9.40 1.43
CA ASP A 160 -21.92 9.08 2.77
C ASP A 160 -21.70 7.60 3.13
N VAL A 161 -20.51 7.09 2.80
CA VAL A 161 -20.10 5.74 3.21
C VAL A 161 -19.54 5.83 4.63
N PRO A 162 -20.09 5.07 5.61
CA PRO A 162 -19.57 5.07 6.96
C PRO A 162 -18.10 4.63 7.01
N ASP A 163 -17.36 5.15 7.98
CA ASP A 163 -16.02 4.65 8.31
C ASP A 163 -16.05 3.17 8.70
N ALA A 164 -14.97 2.46 8.40
CA ALA A 164 -14.72 1.12 8.90
C ALA A 164 -14.20 1.18 10.34
N GLU A 165 -14.73 0.35 11.22
CA GLU A 165 -14.19 0.14 12.57
C GLU A 165 -13.19 -1.00 12.52
N VAL A 166 -11.90 -0.65 12.59
CA VAL A 166 -10.80 -1.60 12.42
C VAL A 166 -10.25 -1.99 13.79
N GLU A 167 -10.29 -3.28 14.10
CA GLU A 167 -9.70 -3.87 15.30
C GLU A 167 -8.65 -4.91 14.91
N LEU A 168 -7.41 -4.69 15.36
CA LEU A 168 -6.27 -5.53 15.03
C LEU A 168 -5.52 -5.92 16.30
N LYS A 169 -5.28 -7.22 16.45
CA LYS A 169 -4.29 -7.75 17.38
C LYS A 169 -2.99 -7.97 16.63
N MET A 170 -1.90 -7.41 17.13
CA MET A 170 -0.58 -7.55 16.50
C MET A 170 -0.18 -9.03 16.41
N ASP A 171 0.47 -9.44 15.33
CA ASP A 171 0.86 -10.84 15.09
C ASP A 171 1.94 -11.36 16.04
N GLY A 172 2.77 -10.47 16.57
CA GLY A 172 3.81 -10.83 17.51
C GLY A 172 4.25 -9.68 18.36
N TYR A 173 4.66 -9.98 19.59
CA TYR A 173 5.18 -8.99 20.51
C TYR A 173 6.43 -9.48 21.25
N ASN A 174 7.46 -8.62 21.27
CA ASN A 174 8.65 -8.78 22.08
C ASN A 174 8.62 -7.76 23.24
N LYS A 175 8.37 -8.25 24.45
CA LYS A 175 8.27 -7.45 25.67
C LYS A 175 9.59 -6.78 26.05
N GLU A 176 10.73 -7.42 25.82
CA GLU A 176 12.05 -6.89 26.19
C GLU A 176 12.40 -5.63 25.39
N LEU A 177 12.03 -5.62 24.11
CA LEU A 177 12.29 -4.51 23.18
C LEU A 177 11.10 -3.56 23.03
N ASN A 178 9.96 -3.84 23.70
CA ASN A 178 8.69 -3.15 23.49
C ASN A 178 8.35 -3.05 21.99
N LEU A 179 8.55 -4.15 21.24
CA LEU A 179 8.47 -4.20 19.78
C LEU A 179 7.36 -5.15 19.33
N ALA A 180 6.39 -4.63 18.60
CA ALA A 180 5.31 -5.37 17.98
C ALA A 180 5.55 -5.54 16.46
N VAL A 181 5.02 -6.63 15.92
CA VAL A 181 5.06 -6.96 14.50
C VAL A 181 3.62 -7.19 14.03
N GLN A 182 3.25 -6.55 12.93
CA GLN A 182 2.03 -6.85 12.18
C GLN A 182 2.41 -7.26 10.77
N TYR A 183 1.80 -8.31 10.25
CA TYR A 183 1.76 -8.65 8.83
C TYR A 183 0.34 -8.42 8.32
N VAL A 184 0.18 -7.58 7.31
CA VAL A 184 -1.14 -7.25 6.76
C VAL A 184 -1.50 -8.26 5.68
N SER A 185 -2.40 -9.18 6.03
CA SER A 185 -2.97 -10.16 5.12
C SER A 185 -4.21 -9.62 4.38
N VAL A 186 -4.75 -10.42 3.46
CA VAL A 186 -6.07 -10.14 2.87
C VAL A 186 -7.19 -10.17 3.93
N GLY A 187 -7.01 -10.98 4.98
CA GLY A 187 -7.91 -11.03 6.13
C GLY A 187 -7.92 -9.71 6.89
N ASP A 188 -6.74 -9.12 7.11
CA ASP A 188 -6.63 -7.80 7.75
C ASP A 188 -7.16 -6.69 6.85
N PHE A 189 -6.85 -6.72 5.55
CA PHE A 189 -7.42 -5.78 4.58
C PHE A 189 -8.96 -5.83 4.60
N SER A 190 -9.56 -7.01 4.75
CA SER A 190 -11.02 -7.17 4.79
C SER A 190 -11.68 -6.51 6.01
N LYS A 191 -10.93 -6.20 7.07
CA LYS A 191 -11.43 -5.46 8.24
C LYS A 191 -11.67 -3.98 7.94
N PHE A 192 -11.15 -3.46 6.83
CA PHE A 192 -11.44 -2.10 6.34
C PHE A 192 -12.79 -1.99 5.62
N LYS A 193 -13.70 -2.94 5.85
CA LYS A 193 -15.08 -2.87 5.39
C LYS A 193 -15.92 -2.18 6.44
N SER A 194 -16.72 -1.20 6.03
CA SER A 194 -17.73 -0.61 6.91
C SER A 194 -19.09 -1.27 6.80
N ASN A 195 -19.30 -2.11 5.77
CA ASN A 195 -20.53 -2.84 5.56
C ASN A 195 -20.23 -4.28 5.14
N GLU A 196 -20.55 -5.25 6.00
CA GLU A 196 -20.37 -6.68 5.68
C GLU A 196 -21.23 -7.16 4.51
N PHE A 197 -22.34 -6.46 4.22
CA PHE A 197 -23.23 -6.76 3.10
C PHE A 197 -22.78 -6.10 1.78
N CYS A 198 -21.64 -5.41 1.78
CA CYS A 198 -21.02 -4.87 0.58
C CYS A 198 -20.38 -6.00 -0.24
N PHE A 199 -21.14 -6.51 -1.21
CA PHE A 199 -20.71 -7.59 -2.11
C PHE A 199 -20.51 -7.08 -3.54
N SER A 200 -19.43 -7.53 -4.16
CA SER A 200 -19.17 -7.35 -5.59
C SER A 200 -18.65 -8.66 -6.18
N SER A 201 -18.93 -8.88 -7.46
CA SER A 201 -18.42 -10.02 -8.22
C SER A 201 -16.94 -9.89 -8.56
N GLY A 202 -16.35 -8.70 -8.36
CA GLY A 202 -14.92 -8.48 -8.36
C GLY A 202 -14.47 -7.74 -7.11
N ARG A 203 -13.26 -8.00 -6.64
CA ARG A 203 -12.67 -7.34 -5.48
C ARG A 203 -11.30 -6.81 -5.78
N THR A 204 -11.02 -5.62 -5.28
CA THR A 204 -9.67 -5.04 -5.29
C THR A 204 -9.07 -5.20 -3.90
N ILE A 205 -7.83 -5.66 -3.85
CA ILE A 205 -7.08 -5.89 -2.62
C ILE A 205 -5.86 -4.98 -2.66
N ASN A 206 -5.64 -4.20 -1.61
CA ASN A 206 -4.46 -3.36 -1.47
C ASN A 206 -3.89 -3.46 -0.04
N THR A 207 -3.06 -4.48 0.20
CA THR A 207 -2.46 -4.76 1.51
C THR A 207 -1.43 -3.71 1.90
N LYS A 208 -0.76 -3.09 0.92
CA LYS A 208 0.22 -2.03 1.16
C LYS A 208 -0.46 -0.76 1.69
N ASP A 209 -1.57 -0.33 1.08
CA ASP A 209 -2.32 0.85 1.53
C ASP A 209 -2.91 0.64 2.94
N ALA A 210 -3.43 -0.57 3.22
CA ALA A 210 -3.82 -0.93 4.58
C ALA A 210 -2.64 -0.88 5.57
N ALA A 211 -1.46 -1.33 5.17
CA ALA A 211 -0.26 -1.26 6.01
C ALA A 211 0.19 0.18 6.29
N ASP A 212 0.11 1.06 5.30
CA ASP A 212 0.38 2.49 5.47
C ASP A 212 -0.59 3.12 6.48
N ILE A 213 -1.90 2.83 6.39
CA ILE A 213 -2.89 3.31 7.36
C ILE A 213 -2.60 2.79 8.77
N ILE A 214 -2.38 1.48 8.92
CA ILE A 214 -2.09 0.86 10.24
C ILE A 214 -0.83 1.49 10.85
N ARG A 215 0.20 1.72 10.04
CA ARG A 215 1.43 2.37 10.48
C ARG A 215 1.18 3.79 11.00
N GLU A 216 0.42 4.59 10.27
CA GLU A 216 0.08 5.96 10.71
C GLU A 216 -0.74 5.96 12.01
N GLU A 217 -1.65 5.01 12.19
CA GLU A 217 -2.38 4.84 13.45
C GLU A 217 -1.48 4.41 14.61
N LEU A 218 -0.49 3.53 14.36
CA LEU A 218 0.51 3.17 15.36
C LEU A 218 1.41 4.35 15.75
N ILE A 219 1.72 5.26 14.81
CA ILE A 219 2.43 6.50 15.11
C ILE A 219 1.61 7.40 16.03
N LYS A 220 0.30 7.54 15.76
CA LYS A 220 -0.62 8.33 16.59
C LYS A 220 -0.79 7.72 17.98
N ASP A 221 -0.89 6.40 18.08
CA ASP A 221 -1.03 5.69 19.36
C ASP A 221 0.24 5.85 20.22
N GLY A 222 1.42 5.70 19.62
CA GLY A 222 2.70 6.06 20.24
C GLY A 222 3.05 5.28 21.51
N LYS A 223 2.47 4.09 21.72
CA LYS A 223 2.72 3.25 22.93
C LYS A 223 3.80 2.20 22.75
N THR A 224 3.87 1.59 21.56
CA THR A 224 4.68 0.40 21.31
C THR A 224 5.56 0.61 20.08
N ASN A 225 6.84 0.24 20.14
CA ASN A 225 7.65 0.21 18.92
C ASN A 225 7.00 -0.80 17.97
N ALA A 226 6.90 -0.50 16.68
CA ALA A 226 6.21 -1.41 15.78
C ALA A 226 6.83 -1.43 14.39
N VAL A 227 6.65 -2.56 13.72
CA VAL A 227 6.84 -2.70 12.28
C VAL A 227 5.60 -3.32 11.68
N VAL A 228 5.22 -2.81 10.51
CA VAL A 228 4.11 -3.33 9.71
C VAL A 228 4.69 -3.84 8.40
N PHE A 229 4.50 -5.12 8.14
CA PHE A 229 4.76 -5.78 6.88
C PHE A 229 3.43 -5.96 6.14
N TYR A 230 3.48 -6.16 4.83
CA TYR A 230 2.28 -6.43 4.03
C TYR A 230 2.53 -7.58 3.06
N ASP A 231 1.45 -8.28 2.67
CA ASP A 231 1.54 -9.27 1.59
C ASP A 231 1.97 -8.57 0.29
N PRO A 232 3.13 -8.90 -0.30
CA PRO A 232 3.61 -8.25 -1.53
C PRO A 232 2.71 -8.48 -2.75
N ILE A 233 1.93 -9.56 -2.76
CA ILE A 233 1.08 -10.01 -3.88
C ILE A 233 1.83 -9.93 -5.22
N ALA A 234 2.81 -10.81 -5.42
CA ALA A 234 3.55 -10.90 -6.66
C ALA A 234 2.61 -11.21 -7.83
N SER A 235 2.84 -10.53 -8.95
CA SER A 235 2.10 -10.75 -10.19
C SER A 235 2.49 -12.09 -10.81
N ILE A 236 1.52 -12.78 -11.41
CA ILE A 236 1.80 -13.97 -12.20
C ILE A 236 2.32 -13.53 -13.55
N ASN A 237 3.60 -13.81 -13.83
CA ASN A 237 4.22 -13.51 -15.12
C ASN A 237 4.15 -14.74 -16.02
N PHE A 238 3.41 -14.63 -17.13
CA PHE A 238 3.31 -15.68 -18.13
C PHE A 238 4.42 -15.52 -19.17
N GLU A 239 5.39 -16.43 -19.14
CA GLU A 239 6.43 -16.50 -20.17
C GLU A 239 5.83 -17.14 -21.44
N GLY A 240 5.20 -16.33 -22.31
CA GLY A 240 4.79 -16.72 -23.67
C GLY A 240 3.31 -17.08 -23.89
N ASP A 241 2.92 -17.04 -25.18
CA ASP A 241 1.62 -17.22 -25.86
C ASP A 241 0.36 -17.45 -24.98
N TRP A 242 -0.55 -16.48 -25.08
CA TRP A 242 -1.90 -16.45 -24.49
C TRP A 242 -2.74 -17.70 -24.80
N GLU A 243 -2.46 -18.44 -25.88
CA GLU A 243 -3.12 -19.72 -26.17
C GLU A 243 -2.86 -20.80 -25.11
N THR A 244 -1.71 -20.76 -24.44
CA THR A 244 -1.31 -21.78 -23.44
C THR A 244 -2.12 -21.63 -22.15
N TYR A 245 -2.61 -20.41 -21.88
CA TYR A 245 -3.41 -20.07 -20.70
C TYR A 245 -4.74 -20.82 -20.65
N TYR A 246 -5.46 -20.88 -21.78
CA TYR A 246 -6.75 -21.59 -21.85
C TYR A 246 -6.63 -23.12 -21.95
N LYS A 247 -5.45 -23.65 -22.30
CA LYS A 247 -5.21 -25.10 -22.44
C LYS A 247 -4.83 -25.80 -21.12
N GLY A 248 -4.77 -25.06 -20.00
CA GLY A 248 -4.91 -25.61 -18.64
C GLY A 248 -3.72 -26.38 -18.05
N SER A 249 -2.57 -26.51 -18.74
CA SER A 249 -1.51 -27.42 -18.30
C SER A 249 -0.38 -26.80 -17.45
N ASN A 250 -0.24 -25.47 -17.39
CA ASN A 250 0.88 -24.81 -16.68
C ASN A 250 0.47 -23.81 -15.58
N TRP A 251 -0.82 -23.67 -15.28
CA TRP A 251 -1.33 -22.68 -14.32
C TRP A 251 -0.69 -22.80 -12.94
N GLU A 252 -0.67 -24.01 -12.38
CA GLU A 252 -0.16 -24.21 -11.01
C GLU A 252 1.32 -23.87 -10.91
N LYS A 253 2.12 -24.18 -11.92
CA LYS A 253 3.54 -23.82 -11.96
C LYS A 253 3.78 -22.31 -11.91
N TYR A 254 2.97 -21.53 -12.64
CA TYR A 254 3.07 -20.07 -12.62
C TYR A 254 2.59 -19.48 -11.29
N ARG A 255 1.54 -20.08 -10.72
CA ARG A 255 1.04 -19.75 -9.38
C ARG A 255 2.10 -20.02 -8.31
N GLU A 256 2.74 -21.19 -8.33
CA GLU A 256 3.83 -21.55 -7.42
C GLU A 256 5.01 -20.59 -7.52
N LYS A 257 5.46 -20.27 -8.75
CA LYS A 257 6.50 -19.26 -8.99
C LYS A 257 6.14 -17.90 -8.39
N ALA A 258 4.89 -17.45 -8.57
CA ALA A 258 4.45 -16.19 -8.00
C ALA A 258 4.39 -16.24 -6.47
N VAL A 259 3.96 -17.35 -5.86
CA VAL A 259 3.98 -17.53 -4.39
C VAL A 259 5.42 -17.47 -3.88
N GLU A 260 6.36 -18.17 -4.52
CA GLU A 260 7.78 -18.11 -4.17
C GLU A 260 8.33 -16.69 -4.27
N GLU A 261 7.94 -15.95 -5.31
CA GLU A 261 8.35 -14.56 -5.47
C GLU A 261 7.76 -13.65 -4.38
N SER A 262 6.47 -13.77 -4.06
CA SER A 262 5.87 -13.06 -2.92
C SER A 262 6.64 -13.35 -1.62
N LYS A 263 7.04 -14.60 -1.38
CA LYS A 263 7.81 -14.98 -0.19
C LYS A 263 9.19 -14.32 -0.16
N LYS A 264 9.89 -14.23 -1.30
CA LYS A 264 11.17 -13.52 -1.42
C LYS A 264 11.01 -12.03 -1.18
N LEU A 265 9.96 -11.42 -1.73
CA LEU A 265 9.67 -10.00 -1.53
C LEU A 265 9.37 -9.72 -0.06
N LEU A 266 8.59 -10.56 0.62
CA LEU A 266 8.34 -10.43 2.06
C LEU A 266 9.64 -10.54 2.86
N LEU A 267 10.50 -11.51 2.54
CA LEU A 267 11.80 -11.64 3.18
C LEU A 267 12.67 -10.39 2.98
N ALA A 268 12.65 -9.77 1.80
CA ALA A 268 13.35 -8.53 1.54
C ALA A 268 12.84 -7.36 2.41
N GLN A 269 11.53 -7.27 2.68
CA GLN A 269 10.99 -6.32 3.65
C GLN A 269 11.60 -6.55 5.04
N VAL A 270 11.69 -7.81 5.48
CA VAL A 270 12.26 -8.19 6.79
C VAL A 270 13.75 -7.86 6.86
N GLU A 271 14.50 -8.09 5.79
CA GLU A 271 15.92 -7.75 5.72
C GLU A 271 16.16 -6.23 5.85
N ASP A 272 15.34 -5.42 5.19
CA ASP A 272 15.44 -3.96 5.32
C ASP A 272 15.02 -3.47 6.70
N PHE A 273 14.04 -4.11 7.31
CA PHE A 273 13.71 -3.89 8.71
C PHE A 273 14.87 -4.23 9.65
N LEU A 274 15.56 -5.35 9.44
CA LEU A 274 16.74 -5.71 10.23
C LEU A 274 17.88 -4.70 10.08
N LYS A 275 18.08 -4.12 8.89
CA LYS A 275 19.04 -3.02 8.67
C LYS A 275 18.61 -1.77 9.43
N TRP A 276 17.33 -1.42 9.39
CA TRP A 276 16.76 -0.29 10.12
C TRP A 276 16.88 -0.45 11.64
N LEU A 277 16.55 -1.63 12.19
CA LEU A 277 16.68 -1.93 13.63
C LEU A 277 18.11 -1.71 14.15
N LYS A 278 19.12 -2.11 13.37
CA LYS A 278 20.53 -1.90 13.70
C LYS A 278 20.88 -0.41 13.70
N LYS A 279 20.42 0.34 12.70
CA LYS A 279 20.64 1.79 12.58
C LYS A 279 20.01 2.56 13.75
N GLU A 280 18.79 2.20 14.11
CA GLU A 280 18.01 2.85 15.16
C GLU A 280 18.44 2.50 16.59
N LYS A 281 19.41 1.58 16.75
CA LYS A 281 19.95 1.14 18.04
C LYS A 281 18.88 0.60 19.00
N ILE A 282 17.73 0.13 18.50
CA ILE A 282 16.64 -0.46 19.28
C ILE A 282 17.10 -1.75 19.98
N LEU A 283 18.12 -2.43 19.44
CA LEU A 283 18.71 -3.66 20.01
C LEU A 283 19.51 -3.45 21.31
N LYS A 284 19.63 -2.21 21.81
CA LYS A 284 20.28 -1.97 23.10
C LYS A 284 19.34 -2.41 24.22
N LYS A 285 19.56 -3.63 24.74
CA LYS A 285 18.90 -4.16 25.94
C LYS A 285 18.79 -3.06 27.01
N ARG A 286 17.57 -2.79 27.49
CA ARG A 286 17.33 -1.96 28.68
C ARG A 286 18.19 -2.53 29.80
N LYS A 287 19.22 -1.80 30.24
CA LYS A 287 19.89 -2.11 31.51
C LYS A 287 18.86 -1.82 32.60
N ILE A 288 18.22 -2.86 33.11
CA ILE A 288 17.42 -2.76 34.32
C ILE A 288 18.41 -2.41 35.45
N ILE A 289 18.44 -1.14 35.84
CA ILE A 289 19.11 -0.72 37.06
C ILE A 289 18.20 -1.20 38.19
N LYS A 290 18.55 -2.36 38.78
CA LYS A 290 17.96 -2.76 40.06
C LYS A 290 18.38 -1.71 41.08
N LYS A 291 17.39 -0.95 41.60
CA LYS A 291 17.53 -0.22 42.86
C LYS A 291 17.52 -1.20 44.02
#